data_AF-A0A3N5TPE9-F1
#
_entry.id   AF-A0A3N5TPE9-F1
#
_cell.length_a   1.000
_cell.length_b   1.000
_cell.length_c   1.000
_cell.angle_alpha   90.00
_cell.angle_beta   90.00
_cell.angle_gamma   90.00
#
_symmetry.space_group_name_H-M   'P 1'
#
loop_
_entity.id
_entity.type
_entity.pdbx_description
1 polymer ?
#
loop_
_entity_poly.entity_id
_entity_poly.type
_entity_poly.pdbx_seq_one_letter_code
_entity_poly.pdbx_strand_id
1 'polypeptide(L)'
;GDTCGAVSGSVLAVGAVHGRSSLPEVEGKEAVKYAAEQLYGKPGLYRIFNQIPNRISEKYGHTLCRDLTSKWKETWLCREHALYCRDLIVEAAGIAAELILSDKNELASKPFGANVENLKETSCDLAKG
;
A
#
# COMPACT_ATOMS: atom_id res chain seq x y z
N GLY A 1 14.24 -2.14 -11.87
CA GLY A 1 13.89 -1.36 -10.67
C GLY A 1 12.89 -0.32 -11.07
N ASP A 2 11.60 -0.64 -10.97
CA ASP A 2 10.53 0.31 -11.27
C ASP A 2 9.88 0.78 -9.97
N THR A 3 8.97 0.00 -9.38
CA THR A 3 8.57 0.20 -7.98
C THR A 3 9.74 -0.11 -7.03
N CYS A 4 9.91 0.72 -5.98
CA CYS A 4 10.91 0.46 -4.96
C CYS A 4 10.68 -0.89 -4.27
N GLY A 5 11.71 -1.74 -4.22
CA GLY A 5 11.63 -3.08 -3.65
C GLY A 5 11.22 -3.08 -2.17
N ALA A 6 11.63 -2.06 -1.40
CA ALA A 6 11.24 -1.92 0.00
C ALA A 6 9.75 -1.61 0.17
N VAL A 7 9.19 -0.75 -0.70
CA VAL A 7 7.75 -0.44 -0.71
C VAL A 7 6.95 -1.69 -1.08
N SER A 8 7.33 -2.37 -2.17
CA SER A 8 6.69 -3.62 -2.59
C SER A 8 6.76 -4.69 -1.51
N GLY A 9 7.93 -4.91 -0.92
CA GLY A 9 8.13 -5.89 0.14
C GLY A 9 7.26 -5.59 1.37
N SER A 10 7.13 -4.32 1.74
CA SER A 10 6.27 -3.89 2.85
C SER A 10 4.79 -4.15 2.58
N VAL A 11 4.31 -3.81 1.37
CA VAL A 11 2.92 -4.10 0.97
C VAL A 11 2.65 -5.60 1.00
N LEU A 12 3.57 -6.43 0.49
CA LEU A 12 3.44 -7.88 0.50
C LEU A 12 3.44 -8.45 1.92
N ALA A 13 4.33 -7.97 2.81
CA ALA A 13 4.41 -8.42 4.19
C ALA A 13 3.11 -8.11 4.96
N VAL A 14 2.60 -6.88 4.85
CA VAL A 14 1.32 -6.49 5.46
C VAL A 14 0.16 -7.27 4.82
N GLY A 15 0.21 -7.50 3.51
CA GLY A 15 -0.76 -8.31 2.77
C GLY A 15 -0.84 -9.76 3.22
N ALA A 16 0.28 -10.36 3.61
CA ALA A 16 0.31 -11.73 4.13
C ALA A 16 -0.41 -11.87 5.48
N VAL A 17 -0.52 -10.80 6.26
CA VAL A 17 -1.20 -10.80 7.57
C VAL A 17 -2.63 -10.32 7.46
N HIS A 18 -2.84 -9.17 6.80
CA HIS A 18 -4.14 -8.48 6.79
C HIS A 18 -4.92 -8.63 5.50
N GLY A 19 -4.33 -9.22 4.45
CA GLY A 19 -4.96 -9.38 3.14
C GLY A 19 -6.15 -10.34 3.11
N ARG A 20 -6.63 -10.61 1.90
CA ARG A 20 -7.70 -11.59 1.69
C ARG A 20 -7.16 -13.00 1.91
N SER A 21 -7.81 -13.76 2.78
CA SER A 21 -7.53 -15.18 2.99
C SER A 21 -8.26 -16.09 2.01
N SER A 22 -9.34 -15.61 1.41
CA SER A 22 -10.17 -16.35 0.45
C SER A 22 -10.79 -15.42 -0.61
N LEU A 23 -11.26 -16.02 -1.70
CA LEU A 23 -12.08 -15.35 -2.70
C LEU A 23 -13.55 -15.33 -2.24
N PRO A 24 -14.39 -14.42 -2.78
CA PRO A 24 -15.83 -14.48 -2.57
C PRO A 24 -16.38 -15.84 -3.00
N GLU A 25 -17.26 -16.44 -2.17
CA GLU A 25 -17.90 -17.74 -2.48
C GLU A 25 -19.08 -17.60 -3.44
N VAL A 26 -19.66 -16.39 -3.53
CA VAL A 26 -20.72 -16.05 -4.48
C VAL A 26 -20.13 -15.66 -5.83
N GLU A 27 -20.90 -15.85 -6.90
CA GLU A 27 -20.53 -15.47 -8.27
C GLU A 27 -21.33 -14.25 -8.77
N GLY A 28 -20.93 -13.72 -9.93
CA GLY A 28 -21.66 -12.63 -10.60
C GLY A 28 -21.61 -11.28 -9.86
N LYS A 29 -22.67 -10.48 -10.00
CA LYS A 29 -22.71 -9.09 -9.51
C LYS A 29 -22.59 -8.99 -7.98
N GLU A 30 -23.07 -9.99 -7.26
CA GLU A 30 -23.00 -10.05 -5.80
C GLU A 30 -21.56 -10.23 -5.31
N ALA A 31 -20.77 -11.07 -6.00
CA ALA A 31 -19.35 -11.25 -5.75
C ALA A 31 -18.55 -9.95 -5.89
N VAL A 32 -18.86 -9.20 -6.94
CA VAL A 32 -18.21 -7.91 -7.22
C VAL A 32 -18.53 -6.91 -6.12
N LYS A 33 -19.81 -6.83 -5.69
CA LYS A 33 -20.23 -5.93 -4.62
C LYS A 33 -19.57 -6.30 -3.28
N TYR A 34 -19.57 -7.57 -2.92
CA TYR A 34 -18.91 -8.05 -1.70
C TYR A 34 -17.41 -7.78 -1.72
N ALA A 35 -16.74 -8.05 -2.84
CA ALA A 35 -15.31 -7.75 -3.00
C ALA A 35 -15.02 -6.25 -2.90
N ALA A 36 -15.87 -5.40 -3.47
CA ALA A 36 -15.72 -3.96 -3.38
C ALA A 36 -15.90 -3.45 -1.95
N GLU A 37 -16.87 -3.97 -1.19
CA GLU A 37 -17.06 -3.63 0.23
C GLU A 37 -15.84 -4.06 1.07
N GLN A 38 -15.32 -5.29 0.86
CA GLN A 38 -14.13 -5.78 1.55
C GLN A 38 -12.87 -4.96 1.25
N LEU A 39 -12.71 -4.48 0.02
CA LEU A 39 -11.51 -3.72 -0.38
C LEU A 39 -11.61 -2.23 -0.03
N TYR A 40 -12.75 -1.60 -0.29
CA TYR A 40 -12.92 -0.15 -0.29
C TYR A 40 -13.85 0.38 0.81
N GLY A 41 -14.58 -0.50 1.50
CA GLY A 41 -15.48 -0.15 2.58
C GLY A 41 -14.77 0.45 3.80
N LYS A 42 -15.50 0.62 4.90
CA LYS A 42 -14.98 1.17 6.16
C LYS A 42 -15.53 0.32 7.31
N PRO A 43 -14.88 -0.82 7.64
CA PRO A 43 -13.50 -1.19 7.29
C PRO A 43 -13.30 -1.69 5.85
N GLY A 44 -12.14 -1.38 5.25
CA GLY A 44 -11.72 -1.85 3.92
C GLY A 44 -10.20 -2.04 3.78
N LEU A 45 -9.78 -3.15 3.16
CA LEU A 45 -8.37 -3.58 3.13
C LEU A 45 -7.43 -2.60 2.44
N TYR A 46 -7.87 -1.91 1.39
CA TYR A 46 -7.00 -0.97 0.68
C TYR A 46 -6.60 0.21 1.55
N ARG A 47 -7.40 0.57 2.57
CA ARG A 47 -7.05 1.63 3.53
C ARG A 47 -5.83 1.25 4.38
N ILE A 48 -5.59 -0.04 4.59
CA ILE A 48 -4.38 -0.54 5.25
C ILE A 48 -3.17 -0.34 4.33
N PHE A 49 -3.20 -0.95 3.13
CA PHE A 49 -2.06 -0.95 2.21
C PHE A 49 -1.71 0.45 1.71
N ASN A 50 -2.71 1.31 1.59
CA ASN A 50 -2.55 2.67 1.11
C ASN A 50 -1.70 3.55 2.04
N GLN A 51 -1.57 3.19 3.33
CA GLN A 51 -0.71 3.92 4.25
C GLN A 51 0.78 3.83 3.88
N ILE A 52 1.23 2.70 3.32
CA ILE A 52 2.65 2.45 3.03
C ILE A 52 3.19 3.38 1.95
N PRO A 53 2.66 3.41 0.70
CA PRO A 53 3.20 4.28 -0.33
C PRO A 53 3.01 5.76 0.01
N ASN A 54 1.93 6.13 0.71
CA ASN A 54 1.72 7.53 1.11
C ASN A 54 2.75 8.00 2.15
N ARG A 55 3.01 7.21 3.20
CA ARG A 55 4.05 7.55 4.20
C ARG A 55 5.45 7.59 3.60
N ILE A 56 5.76 6.68 2.67
CA ILE A 56 7.04 6.70 1.96
C ILE A 56 7.15 7.91 1.04
N SER A 57 6.09 8.23 0.28
CA SER A 57 6.09 9.40 -0.60
C SER A 57 6.16 10.71 0.19
N GLU A 58 5.53 10.79 1.37
CA GLU A 58 5.61 11.94 2.26
C GLU A 58 7.05 12.18 2.75
N LYS A 59 7.77 11.11 3.10
CA LYS A 59 9.14 11.21 3.62
C LYS A 59 10.23 11.32 2.54
N TYR A 60 10.08 10.60 1.42
CA TYR A 60 11.11 10.46 0.39
C TYR A 60 10.71 11.09 -0.96
N GLY A 61 9.51 11.67 -1.08
CA GLY A 61 9.00 12.34 -2.28
C GLY A 61 8.43 11.38 -3.34
N HIS A 62 8.98 10.17 -3.47
CA HIS A 62 8.62 9.23 -4.53
C HIS A 62 8.49 7.80 -3.99
N THR A 63 7.91 6.91 -4.80
CA THR A 63 7.80 5.46 -4.52
C THR A 63 8.47 4.60 -5.59
N LEU A 64 8.80 5.18 -6.75
CA LEU A 64 9.53 4.52 -7.81
C LEU A 64 11.04 4.57 -7.53
N CYS A 65 11.70 3.43 -7.67
CA CYS A 65 13.14 3.27 -7.45
C CYS A 65 13.93 4.26 -8.31
N ARG A 66 13.57 4.41 -9.58
CA ARG A 66 14.23 5.33 -10.52
C ARG A 66 14.23 6.79 -10.08
N ASP A 67 13.16 7.23 -9.41
CA ASP A 67 13.00 8.62 -8.99
C ASP A 67 13.71 8.84 -7.65
N LEU A 68 13.52 7.91 -6.72
CA LEU A 68 14.21 7.84 -5.42
C LEU A 68 15.74 7.86 -5.57
N THR A 69 16.27 7.16 -6.57
CA THR A 69 17.71 7.02 -6.78
C THR A 69 18.25 7.91 -7.91
N SER A 70 17.45 8.85 -8.42
CA SER A 70 17.77 9.65 -9.62
C SER A 70 19.12 10.38 -9.51
N LYS A 71 19.48 10.87 -8.32
CA LYS A 71 20.77 11.52 -8.03
C LYS A 71 21.99 10.64 -8.38
N TRP A 72 21.87 9.32 -8.26
CA TRP A 72 22.98 8.38 -8.47
C TRP A 72 22.89 7.62 -9.79
N LYS A 73 22.07 8.08 -10.75
CA LYS A 73 21.88 7.39 -12.03
C LYS A 73 23.19 7.13 -12.78
N GLU A 74 24.15 8.04 -12.71
CA GLU A 74 25.47 7.90 -13.34
C GLU A 74 26.54 7.28 -12.41
N THR A 75 26.21 7.08 -11.13
CA THR A 75 27.13 6.64 -10.07
C THR A 75 26.51 5.56 -9.19
N TRP A 76 25.79 4.62 -9.81
CA TRP A 76 25.16 3.50 -9.12
C TRP A 76 26.15 2.74 -8.24
N LEU A 77 25.63 2.18 -7.14
CA LEU A 77 26.40 1.39 -6.18
C LEU A 77 27.51 2.16 -5.44
N CYS A 78 27.54 3.49 -5.52
CA CYS A 78 28.36 4.29 -4.62
C CYS A 78 27.86 4.17 -3.17
N ARG A 79 28.73 4.52 -2.22
CA ARG A 79 28.43 4.42 -0.78
C ARG A 79 27.18 5.19 -0.39
N GLU A 80 27.00 6.40 -0.91
CA GLU A 80 25.81 7.23 -0.60
C GLU A 80 24.51 6.57 -1.06
N HIS A 81 24.48 6.05 -2.29
CA HIS A 81 23.33 5.32 -2.81
C HIS A 81 22.98 4.11 -1.93
N ALA A 82 23.97 3.32 -1.52
CA ALA A 82 23.76 2.15 -0.67
C ALA A 82 23.19 2.53 0.71
N LEU A 83 23.71 3.61 1.32
CA LEU A 83 23.22 4.11 2.61
C LEU A 83 21.79 4.65 2.50
N TYR A 84 21.48 5.40 1.44
CA TYR A 84 20.12 5.89 1.20
C TYR A 84 19.13 4.74 1.06
N CYS A 85 19.43 3.74 0.23
CA CYS A 85 18.57 2.56 0.05
C CYS A 85 18.41 1.78 1.36
N ARG A 86 19.48 1.63 2.15
CA ARG A 86 19.40 0.99 3.48
C ARG A 86 18.43 1.72 4.39
N ASP A 87 18.52 3.04 4.49
CA ASP A 87 17.67 3.82 5.37
C ASP A 87 16.19 3.74 4.94
N LEU A 88 15.94 3.78 3.63
CA LEU A 88 14.60 3.57 3.06
C LEU A 88 14.06 2.17 3.36
N ILE A 89 14.90 1.12 3.25
CA ILE A 89 14.52 -0.27 3.58
C ILE A 89 14.11 -0.38 5.05
N VAL A 90 14.91 0.19 5.96
CA VAL A 90 14.62 0.17 7.41
C VAL A 90 13.32 0.91 7.71
N GLU A 91 13.09 2.06 7.09
CA GLU A 91 11.84 2.80 7.26
C GLU A 91 10.64 1.99 6.81
N ALA A 92 10.68 1.43 5.59
CA ALA A 92 9.59 0.66 5.04
C ALA A 92 9.27 -0.58 5.90
N ALA A 93 10.31 -1.26 6.39
CA ALA A 93 10.16 -2.37 7.33
C ALA A 93 9.52 -1.94 8.65
N GLY A 94 9.88 -0.76 9.18
CA GLY A 94 9.25 -0.19 10.37
C GLY A 94 7.77 0.09 10.18
N ILE A 95 7.39 0.70 9.05
CA ILE A 95 5.98 0.92 8.67
C ILE A 95 5.25 -0.41 8.57
N ALA A 96 5.83 -1.41 7.92
CA ALA A 96 5.21 -2.73 7.78
C ALA A 96 5.00 -3.40 9.15
N ALA A 97 5.98 -3.37 10.04
CA ALA A 97 5.88 -3.92 11.38
C ALA A 97 4.77 -3.24 12.19
N GLU A 98 4.71 -1.91 12.15
CA GLU A 98 3.64 -1.13 12.81
C GLU A 98 2.25 -1.56 12.31
N LEU A 99 2.07 -1.66 10.99
CA LEU A 99 0.79 -2.04 10.39
C LEU A 99 0.42 -3.51 10.70
N ILE A 100 1.40 -4.42 10.69
CA ILE A 100 1.19 -5.83 11.02
C ILE A 100 0.72 -6.00 12.48
N LEU A 101 1.32 -5.25 13.41
CA LEU A 101 1.05 -5.38 14.85
C LEU A 101 -0.16 -4.57 15.33
N SER A 102 -0.72 -3.70 14.48
CA SER A 102 -1.90 -2.89 14.82
C SER A 102 -3.22 -3.64 14.56
N ASP A 103 -4.30 -3.15 15.16
CA ASP A 103 -5.64 -3.70 14.91
C ASP A 103 -6.07 -3.50 13.45
N LYS A 104 -6.50 -4.60 12.82
CA LYS A 104 -6.91 -4.61 11.41
C LYS A 104 -8.10 -3.70 11.15
N ASN A 105 -9.11 -3.68 12.02
CA ASN A 105 -10.34 -2.93 11.79
C ASN A 105 -10.12 -1.42 11.98
N GLU A 106 -9.28 -1.04 12.94
CA GLU A 106 -8.86 0.35 13.12
C GLU A 106 -8.11 0.85 11.88
N LEU A 107 -7.08 0.12 11.44
CA LEU A 107 -6.32 0.47 10.23
C LEU A 107 -7.21 0.53 8.99
N ALA A 108 -8.11 -0.44 8.83
CA ALA A 108 -9.04 -0.53 7.72
C ALA A 108 -10.14 0.53 7.77
N SER A 109 -10.28 1.29 8.86
CA SER A 109 -11.27 2.36 8.99
C SER A 109 -10.67 3.77 8.81
N LYS A 110 -9.35 3.87 8.64
CA LYS A 110 -8.65 5.12 8.37
C LYS A 110 -9.07 5.73 7.00
N PRO A 111 -8.95 7.05 6.83
CA PRO A 111 -9.16 7.68 5.53
C PRO A 111 -8.18 7.14 4.49
N PHE A 112 -8.59 7.19 3.22
CA PHE A 112 -7.68 6.98 2.10
C PHE A 112 -6.66 8.12 2.02
N GLY A 113 -5.43 7.80 1.61
CA GLY A 113 -4.41 8.79 1.28
C GLY A 113 -4.48 9.25 -0.18
N ALA A 114 -3.51 10.07 -0.58
CA ALA A 114 -3.60 10.98 -1.73
C ALA A 114 -4.04 10.33 -3.05
N ASN A 115 -3.55 9.13 -3.35
CA ASN A 115 -3.85 8.47 -4.63
C ASN A 115 -5.30 7.93 -4.75
N VAL A 116 -6.05 7.86 -3.65
CA VAL A 116 -7.46 7.39 -3.62
C VAL A 116 -8.35 8.23 -2.69
N GLU A 117 -7.89 9.41 -2.28
CA GLU A 117 -8.57 10.29 -1.31
C GLU A 117 -9.98 10.74 -1.74
N ASN A 118 -10.21 10.79 -3.06
CA ASN A 118 -11.48 11.21 -3.66
C ASN A 118 -12.49 10.08 -3.85
N LEU A 119 -12.17 8.86 -3.43
CA LEU A 119 -13.10 7.73 -3.50
C LEU A 119 -14.26 7.95 -2.52
N LYS A 120 -15.45 8.24 -3.05
CA LYS A 120 -16.66 8.44 -2.23
C LYS A 120 -16.96 7.14 -1.47
N GLU A 121 -17.27 7.24 -0.17
CA GLU A 121 -17.56 6.09 0.71
C GLU A 121 -18.72 5.20 0.20
N THR A 122 -19.53 5.69 -0.74
CA THR A 122 -20.72 5.03 -1.29
C THR A 122 -20.57 4.37 -2.67
N SER A 123 -19.39 4.27 -3.29
CA SER A 123 -19.30 3.76 -4.66
C SER A 123 -19.31 2.23 -4.79
N CYS A 124 -20.32 1.56 -4.23
CA CYS A 124 -20.79 0.27 -4.74
C CYS A 124 -21.95 0.47 -5.73
N ASP A 125 -21.81 1.44 -6.65
CA ASP A 125 -22.59 1.49 -7.90
C ASP A 125 -22.03 0.52 -8.97
N LEU A 126 -21.02 -0.29 -8.63
CA LEU A 126 -20.38 -1.30 -9.49
C LEU A 126 -21.34 -2.43 -9.94
N ALA A 127 -22.59 -2.46 -9.45
CA ALA A 127 -23.64 -3.38 -9.90
C ALA A 127 -24.54 -2.82 -11.03
N LYS A 128 -24.37 -1.55 -11.44
CA LYS A 128 -25.20 -0.90 -12.47
C LYS A 128 -24.74 -1.12 -13.92
N GLY A 129 -23.66 -1.89 -14.15
CA GLY A 129 -23.31 -2.46 -15.46
C GLY A 129 -23.76 -3.91 -15.51
#